data_AF-A0AAV8G488-F1
#
_entry.id   AF-A0AAV8G488-F1
#
_cell.length_a   1.000
_cell.length_b   1.000
_cell.length_c   1.000
_cell.angle_alpha   90.00
_cell.angle_beta   90.00
_cell.angle_gamma   90.00
#
_symmetry.space_group_name_H-M   'P 1'
#
loop_
_entity.id
_entity.type
_entity.pdbx_description
1 polymer ?
#
loop_
_entity_poly.entity_id
_entity_poly.type
_entity_poly.pdbx_seq_one_letter_code
_entity_poly.pdbx_strand_id
1 'polypeptide(L)'
;MAPVLKNKKRTYAIRVSRSKRHTITFEHLSGKFNMPMDAASKSLAVSKSTLKLRCRELGILVWPYRKLSSLEKLIDKVVELAHHGFQFIVCKIRQEIEAIKMNPSLKIKNEIECLRRAMYDLHYKKRRDDSRVAN
;
A
#
# COMPACT_ATOMS: atom_id res chain seq x y z
N MET A 1 -17.25 -37.43 0.57
CA MET A 1 -17.47 -36.28 1.47
C MET A 1 -16.86 -35.03 0.84
N ALA A 2 -17.67 -34.19 0.18
CA ALA A 2 -17.19 -32.98 -0.49
C ALA A 2 -17.53 -31.75 0.37
N PRO A 3 -16.56 -30.89 0.72
CA PRO A 3 -16.88 -29.60 1.35
C PRO A 3 -17.24 -28.56 0.30
N VAL A 4 -18.45 -28.01 0.46
CA VAL A 4 -19.05 -26.91 -0.28
C VAL A 4 -18.24 -25.63 -0.10
N LEU A 5 -17.48 -25.22 -1.14
CA LEU A 5 -16.96 -23.85 -1.22
C LEU A 5 -18.09 -22.91 -1.63
N LYS A 6 -18.72 -22.30 -0.63
CA LYS A 6 -19.80 -21.31 -0.79
C LYS A 6 -19.26 -20.08 -1.52
N ASN A 7 -19.48 -20.07 -2.82
CA ASN A 7 -19.35 -18.96 -3.75
C ASN A 7 -20.16 -17.74 -3.25
N LYS A 8 -19.50 -16.68 -2.76
CA LYS A 8 -20.16 -15.40 -2.45
C LYS A 8 -19.85 -14.37 -3.52
N LYS A 9 -20.43 -14.56 -4.70
CA LYS A 9 -20.70 -13.47 -5.65
C LYS A 9 -21.71 -12.52 -4.99
N ARG A 10 -21.23 -11.59 -4.18
CA ARG A 10 -22.06 -10.51 -3.60
C ARG A 10 -22.27 -9.44 -4.68
N THR A 11 -23.18 -9.74 -5.60
CA THR A 11 -23.79 -8.78 -6.52
C THR A 11 -24.77 -7.91 -5.73
N TYR A 12 -24.43 -6.65 -5.51
CA TYR A 12 -25.43 -5.64 -5.19
C TYR A 12 -25.26 -4.57 -6.23
N ALA A 13 -26.17 -4.55 -7.20
CA ALA A 13 -26.31 -3.44 -8.13
C ALA A 13 -26.86 -2.23 -7.34
N ILE A 14 -26.00 -1.60 -6.53
CA ILE A 14 -26.32 -0.32 -5.92
C ILE A 14 -26.17 0.70 -7.03
N ARG A 15 -27.30 1.18 -7.56
CA ARG A 15 -27.32 2.36 -8.44
C ARG A 15 -26.92 3.58 -7.62
N VAL A 16 -25.63 3.72 -7.32
CA VAL A 16 -25.05 5.02 -6.96
C VAL A 16 -25.31 5.92 -8.16
N SER A 17 -25.82 7.14 -7.92
CA SER A 17 -26.04 8.11 -8.98
C SER A 17 -24.75 8.25 -9.80
N ARG A 18 -24.85 8.01 -11.10
CA ARG A 18 -23.71 8.00 -12.03
C ARG A 18 -22.87 9.27 -11.88
N SER A 19 -23.55 10.40 -11.65
CA SER A 19 -22.99 11.74 -11.44
C SER A 19 -21.91 11.80 -10.35
N LYS A 20 -22.13 11.20 -9.15
CA LYS A 20 -21.13 11.21 -8.07
C LYS A 20 -19.89 10.34 -8.34
N ARG A 21 -19.94 9.41 -9.31
CA ARG A 21 -18.77 8.61 -9.71
C ARG A 21 -17.88 9.37 -10.68
N HIS A 22 -18.47 10.15 -11.57
CA HIS A 22 -17.73 10.89 -12.61
C HIS A 22 -16.92 12.06 -12.05
N THR A 23 -17.29 12.63 -10.90
CA THR A 23 -16.53 13.70 -10.24
C THR A 23 -15.21 13.24 -9.64
N ILE A 24 -15.05 11.94 -9.36
CA ILE A 24 -13.82 11.39 -8.79
C ILE A 24 -12.86 11.09 -9.94
N THR A 25 -11.85 11.95 -10.10
CA THR A 25 -10.75 11.77 -11.05
C THR A 25 -9.65 10.90 -10.45
N PHE A 26 -8.75 10.41 -11.31
CA PHE A 26 -7.55 9.69 -10.86
C PHE A 26 -6.69 10.55 -9.94
N GLU A 27 -6.54 11.85 -10.25
CA GLU A 27 -5.78 12.81 -9.42
C GLU A 27 -6.35 12.97 -8.01
N HIS A 28 -7.68 13.00 -7.88
CA HIS A 28 -8.33 13.01 -6.56
C HIS A 28 -8.01 11.75 -5.74
N LEU A 29 -7.86 10.60 -6.42
CA LEU A 29 -7.49 9.35 -5.75
C LEU A 29 -5.99 9.29 -5.44
N SER A 30 -5.14 9.75 -6.35
CA SER A 30 -3.68 9.73 -6.18
C SER A 30 -3.24 10.57 -4.99
N GLY A 31 -3.87 11.73 -4.78
CA GLY A 31 -3.67 12.56 -3.59
C GLY A 31 -4.11 11.91 -2.27
N LYS A 32 -4.83 10.79 -2.31
CA LYS A 32 -5.32 10.04 -1.13
C LYS A 32 -4.68 8.66 -0.97
N PHE A 33 -3.70 8.29 -1.79
CA PHE A 33 -3.04 6.98 -1.66
C PHE A 33 -2.20 6.81 -0.39
N ASN A 34 -1.81 7.94 0.24
CA ASN A 34 -1.07 7.95 1.50
C ASN A 34 -1.94 7.58 2.72
N MET A 35 -3.25 7.33 2.53
CA MET A 35 -4.17 6.95 3.62
C MET A 35 -4.93 5.65 3.30
N PRO A 36 -5.41 4.92 4.32
CA PRO A 36 -6.19 3.72 4.09
C PRO A 36 -7.50 4.04 3.36
N MET A 37 -8.00 3.08 2.58
CA MET A 37 -9.23 3.25 1.79
C MET A 37 -10.42 3.76 2.63
N ASP A 38 -10.50 3.33 3.89
CA ASP A 38 -11.52 3.77 4.83
C ASP A 38 -11.44 5.28 5.10
N ALA A 39 -10.24 5.80 5.34
CA ALA A 39 -10.01 7.24 5.51
C ALA A 39 -10.22 8.01 4.21
N ALA A 40 -9.74 7.48 3.08
CA ALA A 40 -9.93 8.08 1.76
C ALA A 40 -11.43 8.22 1.41
N SER A 41 -12.23 7.18 1.70
CA SER A 41 -13.68 7.20 1.46
C SER A 41 -14.39 8.29 2.27
N LYS A 42 -13.99 8.49 3.53
CA LYS A 42 -14.50 9.56 4.38
C LYS A 42 -14.08 10.94 3.87
N SER A 43 -12.80 11.09 3.49
CA SER A 43 -12.28 12.35 2.94
C SER A 43 -12.96 12.76 1.64
N LEU A 44 -13.40 11.79 0.84
CA LEU A 44 -14.10 12.02 -0.43
C LEU A 44 -15.63 12.02 -0.28
N ALA A 45 -16.15 11.91 0.95
CA ALA A 45 -17.57 11.81 1.28
C ALA A 45 -18.32 10.75 0.44
N VAL A 46 -17.67 9.63 0.15
CA VAL A 46 -18.24 8.51 -0.61
C VAL A 46 -18.18 7.20 0.16
N SER A 47 -19.10 6.29 -0.18
CA SER A 47 -19.05 4.94 0.36
C SER A 47 -17.83 4.17 -0.14
N LYS A 48 -17.31 3.23 0.68
CA LYS A 48 -16.22 2.31 0.27
C LYS A 48 -16.57 1.53 -1.01
N SER A 49 -17.84 1.18 -1.19
CA SER A 49 -18.33 0.45 -2.36
C SER A 49 -18.26 1.31 -3.62
N THR A 50 -18.68 2.58 -3.54
CA THR A 50 -18.56 3.56 -4.62
C THR A 50 -17.10 3.77 -5.02
N LEU A 51 -16.23 3.94 -4.01
CA LEU A 51 -14.81 4.15 -4.21
C LEU A 51 -14.17 2.94 -4.90
N LYS A 52 -14.47 1.71 -4.46
CA LYS A 52 -13.99 0.47 -5.10
C LYS A 52 -14.45 0.35 -6.55
N LEU A 53 -15.71 0.68 -6.84
CA LEU A 53 -16.22 0.65 -8.21
C LEU A 53 -15.47 1.65 -9.09
N ARG A 54 -15.29 2.87 -8.58
CA ARG A 54 -14.55 3.91 -9.31
C ARG A 54 -13.08 3.57 -9.51
N CYS A 55 -12.43 2.99 -8.51
CA CYS A 55 -11.06 2.47 -8.64
C CYS A 55 -10.97 1.43 -9.76
N ARG A 56 -11.93 0.50 -9.86
CA ARG A 56 -11.98 -0.50 -10.94
C ARG A 56 -12.18 0.14 -12.31
N GLU A 57 -13.06 1.14 -12.42
CA GLU A 57 -13.26 1.91 -13.66
C GLU A 57 -11.97 2.63 -14.10
N LEU A 58 -11.16 3.08 -13.15
CA LEU A 58 -9.88 3.76 -13.38
C LEU A 58 -8.67 2.80 -13.47
N GLY A 59 -8.90 1.48 -13.52
CA GLY A 59 -7.82 0.48 -13.64
C GLY A 59 -7.04 0.20 -12.35
N ILE A 60 -7.48 0.73 -11.20
CA ILE A 60 -6.89 0.50 -9.88
C ILE A 60 -7.57 -0.72 -9.25
N LEU A 61 -6.95 -1.89 -9.42
CA LEU A 61 -7.50 -3.15 -8.87
C LEU A 61 -7.32 -3.27 -7.36
N VAL A 62 -6.19 -2.77 -6.84
CA VAL A 62 -5.82 -2.87 -5.42
C VAL A 62 -5.39 -1.49 -4.93
N TRP A 63 -5.87 -1.10 -3.74
CA TRP A 63 -5.51 0.18 -3.14
C TRP A 63 -4.03 0.16 -2.69
N PRO A 64 -3.19 1.10 -3.17
CA PRO A 64 -1.74 1.01 -3.03
C PRO A 64 -1.21 1.29 -1.62
N TYR A 65 -2.06 1.79 -0.70
CA TYR A 65 -1.68 2.14 0.68
C TYR A 65 -0.82 1.10 1.39
N ARG A 66 -1.15 -0.21 1.25
CA ARG A 66 -0.38 -1.27 1.92
C ARG A 66 1.05 -1.37 1.39
N LYS A 67 1.23 -1.18 0.08
CA LYS A 67 2.55 -1.18 -0.56
C LYS A 67 3.33 0.07 -0.14
N LEU A 68 2.70 1.24 -0.24
CA LEU A 68 3.30 2.53 0.12
C LEU A 68 3.76 2.55 1.57
N SER A 69 2.90 2.16 2.51
CA SER A 69 3.24 2.10 3.93
C SER A 69 4.39 1.11 4.22
N SER A 70 4.49 0.01 3.47
CA SER A 70 5.64 -0.91 3.58
C SER A 70 6.95 -0.28 3.11
N LEU A 71 6.91 0.60 2.11
CA LEU A 71 8.08 1.29 1.57
C LEU A 71 8.50 2.47 2.46
N GLU A 72 7.54 3.22 2.99
CA GLU A 72 7.80 4.28 3.97
C GLU A 72 8.51 3.72 5.22
N LYS A 73 7.99 2.63 5.79
CA LYS A 73 8.65 1.95 6.92
C LYS A 73 10.04 1.41 6.58
N LEU A 74 10.29 1.08 5.31
CA LEU A 74 11.60 0.64 4.88
C LEU A 74 12.57 1.82 4.85
N ILE A 75 12.13 2.99 4.38
CA ILE A 75 12.92 4.23 4.43
C ILE A 75 13.28 4.55 5.87
N ASP A 76 12.30 4.55 6.79
CA ASP A 76 12.54 4.88 8.20
C ASP A 76 13.61 3.99 8.82
N LYS A 77 13.54 2.67 8.57
CA LYS A 77 14.55 1.71 9.06
C LYS A 77 15.93 1.90 8.45
N VAL A 78 15.99 2.22 7.15
CA VAL A 78 17.26 2.46 6.45
C VAL A 78 17.92 3.73 6.99
N VAL A 79 17.13 4.76 7.27
CA VAL A 79 17.60 6.01 7.88
C VAL A 79 18.04 5.78 9.33
N GLU A 80 17.27 5.02 10.11
CA GLU A 80 17.59 4.70 11.51
C GLU A 80 18.90 3.92 11.65
N LEU A 81 19.14 2.93 10.79
CA LEU A 81 20.32 2.06 10.88
C LEU A 81 21.59 2.67 10.29
N ALA A 82 21.49 3.75 9.52
CA ALA A 82 22.64 4.23 8.79
C ALA A 82 22.65 5.74 8.57
N HIS A 83 23.62 6.38 9.21
CA HIS A 83 23.66 7.83 9.33
C HIS A 83 23.79 8.58 7.98
N HIS A 84 24.48 8.05 6.95
CA HIS A 84 24.55 8.72 5.63
C HIS A 84 24.79 7.80 4.41
N GLY A 85 25.26 6.56 4.61
CA GLY A 85 25.76 5.70 3.51
C GLY A 85 24.72 5.17 2.51
N PHE A 86 23.42 5.28 2.80
CA PHE A 86 22.37 4.68 1.98
C PHE A 86 21.37 5.69 1.41
N GLN A 87 21.75 6.95 1.27
CA GLN A 87 20.91 7.97 0.63
C GLN A 87 20.47 7.57 -0.78
N PHE A 88 21.32 6.90 -1.55
CA PHE A 88 20.98 6.35 -2.87
C PHE A 88 19.85 5.31 -2.79
N ILE A 89 19.86 4.45 -1.78
CA ILE A 89 18.80 3.45 -1.56
C ILE A 89 17.49 4.15 -1.20
N VAL A 90 17.54 5.14 -0.31
CA VAL A 90 16.36 5.94 0.04
C VAL A 90 15.79 6.63 -1.20
N CYS A 91 16.64 7.17 -2.08
CA CYS A 91 16.23 7.77 -3.35
C CYS A 91 15.54 6.73 -4.26
N LYS A 92 16.13 5.54 -4.45
CA LYS A 92 15.50 4.43 -5.20
C LYS A 92 14.12 4.05 -4.64
N ILE A 93 13.98 3.95 -3.33
CA ILE A 93 12.70 3.60 -2.70
C ILE A 93 11.67 4.72 -2.92
N ARG A 94 12.06 5.99 -2.81
CA ARG A 94 11.18 7.14 -3.08
C ARG A 94 10.72 7.18 -4.54
N GLN A 95 11.61 6.91 -5.50
CA GLN A 95 11.23 6.81 -6.91
C GLN A 95 10.21 5.69 -7.14
N GLU A 96 10.36 4.55 -6.45
CA GLU A 96 9.39 3.46 -6.54
C GLU A 96 8.02 3.84 -5.94
N ILE A 97 8.01 4.57 -4.82
CA ILE A 97 6.79 5.12 -4.21
C ILE A 97 6.04 5.99 -5.23
N GLU A 98 6.75 6.90 -5.91
CA GLU A 98 6.14 7.77 -6.93
C GLU A 98 5.66 6.97 -8.15
N ALA A 99 6.41 5.96 -8.59
CA ALA A 99 5.97 5.06 -9.66
C ALA A 99 4.66 4.33 -9.29
N ILE A 100 4.53 3.85 -8.05
CA ILE A 100 3.32 3.18 -7.56
C ILE A 100 2.15 4.17 -7.41
N LYS A 101 2.41 5.44 -7.07
CA LYS A 101 1.36 6.48 -7.07
C LYS A 101 0.83 6.74 -8.47
N MET A 102 1.70 6.77 -9.48
CA MET A 102 1.31 6.95 -10.88
C MET A 102 0.60 5.70 -11.44
N ASN A 103 1.04 4.50 -11.03
CA ASN A 103 0.40 3.27 -11.45
C ASN A 103 0.26 2.29 -10.26
N PRO A 104 -0.88 2.34 -9.54
CA PRO A 104 -1.14 1.49 -8.36
C PRO A 104 -1.07 -0.02 -8.61
N SER A 105 -1.22 -0.43 -9.87
CA SER A 105 -1.17 -1.83 -10.29
C SER A 105 0.25 -2.37 -10.40
N LEU A 106 1.28 -1.51 -10.36
CA LEU A 106 2.67 -1.94 -10.39
C LEU A 106 3.04 -2.79 -9.17
N LYS A 107 3.87 -3.81 -9.41
CA LYS A 107 4.50 -4.61 -8.35
C LYS A 107 5.74 -3.87 -7.86
N ILE A 108 6.05 -4.03 -6.57
CA ILE A 108 7.30 -3.55 -5.99
C ILE A 108 8.44 -4.33 -6.66
N LYS A 109 9.50 -3.64 -7.11
CA LYS A 109 10.69 -4.29 -7.65
C LYS A 109 11.32 -5.28 -6.68
N ASN A 110 11.82 -6.40 -7.22
CA ASN A 110 12.48 -7.46 -6.46
C ASN A 110 13.67 -6.96 -5.63
N GLU A 111 14.45 -5.99 -6.15
CA GLU A 111 15.56 -5.36 -5.41
C GLU A 111 15.11 -4.79 -4.06
N ILE A 112 13.98 -4.09 -4.05
CA ILE A 112 13.42 -3.46 -2.86
C ILE A 112 12.82 -4.51 -1.93
N GLU A 113 12.22 -5.57 -2.48
CA GLU A 113 11.74 -6.70 -1.68
C GLU A 113 12.88 -7.44 -0.97
N CYS A 114 14.01 -7.67 -1.65
CA CYS A 114 15.20 -8.28 -1.07
C CYS A 114 15.74 -7.43 0.09
N LEU A 115 15.88 -6.11 -0.12
CA LEU A 115 16.28 -5.18 0.93
C LEU A 115 15.34 -5.24 2.13
N ARG A 116 14.02 -5.24 1.89
CA ARG A 116 13.02 -5.32 2.96
C ARG A 116 13.18 -6.58 3.81
N ARG A 117 13.44 -7.73 3.18
CA ARG A 117 13.68 -9.01 3.89
C ARG A 117 14.96 -8.95 4.70
N ALA A 118 16.07 -8.51 4.10
CA ALA A 118 17.34 -8.37 4.79
C ALA A 118 17.24 -7.47 6.03
N MET A 119 16.55 -6.33 5.91
CA MET A 119 16.31 -5.42 7.04
C MET A 119 15.43 -6.02 8.14
N TYR A 120 14.44 -6.85 7.78
CA TYR A 120 13.63 -7.58 8.76
C TYR A 120 14.47 -8.60 9.54
N ASP A 121 15.32 -9.35 8.84
CA ASP A 121 16.18 -10.36 9.44
C ASP A 121 17.22 -9.71 10.38
N LEU A 122 17.83 -8.58 9.97
CA LEU A 122 18.75 -7.81 10.82
C LEU A 122 18.08 -7.32 12.10
N HIS A 123 16.89 -6.73 11.99
CA HIS A 123 16.13 -6.24 13.15
C HIS A 123 15.70 -7.40 14.07
N TYR A 124 15.30 -8.54 13.51
CA TYR A 124 14.96 -9.72 14.28
C TYR A 124 16.15 -10.29 15.04
N LYS A 125 17.34 -10.35 14.41
CA LYS A 125 18.60 -10.73 15.07
C LYS A 125 18.95 -9.78 16.21
N LYS A 126 18.90 -8.46 15.97
CA LYS A 126 19.15 -7.44 16.99
C LYS A 126 18.27 -7.64 18.24
N ARG A 127 16.95 -7.78 18.08
CA ARG A 127 16.04 -8.03 19.21
C ARG A 127 16.34 -9.32 19.98
N ARG A 128 16.75 -10.38 19.28
CA ARG A 128 17.14 -11.65 19.91
C ARG A 128 18.39 -11.47 20.76
N ASP A 129 19.40 -10.78 20.23
CA ASP A 129 20.65 -10.55 20.93
C ASP A 129 20.46 -9.60 22.12
N ASP A 130 19.66 -8.54 21.98
CA ASP A 130 19.30 -7.63 23.08
C ASP A 130 18.63 -8.37 24.25
N SER A 131 17.76 -9.35 23.95
CA SER A 131 17.07 -10.18 24.95
C SER A 131 18.00 -11.18 25.65
N ARG A 132 19.13 -11.54 25.01
CA ARG A 132 20.16 -12.42 25.59
C ARG A 132 21.10 -11.66 26.50
N VAL A 133 21.40 -10.40 26.20
CA VAL A 133 22.27 -9.52 27.02
C VAL A 133 21.54 -9.04 28.28
N ALA A 134 20.21 -9.00 28.27
CA ALA A 134 19.39 -8.56 29.39
C ALA A 134 19.09 -9.64 30.47
N ASN A 135 19.51 -10.89 30.26
CA ASN A 135 19.41 -12.00 31.24
C ASN A 135 20.81 -12.42 31.69
#